data_AF-A0A3N5KZR8-F1
#
_entry.id   AF-A0A3N5KZR8-F1
#
_cell.length_a   1.000
_cell.length_b   1.000
_cell.length_c   1.000
_cell.angle_alpha   90.00
_cell.angle_beta   90.00
_cell.angle_gamma   90.00
#
_symmetry.space_group_name_H-M   'P 1'
#
loop_
_entity.id
_entity.type
_entity.pdbx_description
1 polymer ?
#
loop_
_entity_poly.entity_id
_entity_poly.type
_entity_poly.pdbx_seq_one_letter_code
_entity_poly.pdbx_strand_id
1 'polypeptide(L)'
;MPAPKIARVPGSQAGARKKVHAGAYTLDEAFNEEAHDLGPWIETPKSSRVESFRYDYHNNAVQMRWRDGGPAYIYLEVPYEGFRSLARAASKGRHINSSLDNFGYRRMTPEEEQAPSNAERKAITSRVRV
;
A
#
# COMPACT_ATOMS: atom_id res chain seq x y z
N MET A 1 -40.57 -22.55 -47.01
CA MET A 1 -39.84 -21.35 -47.47
C MET A 1 -38.40 -21.41 -46.97
N PRO A 2 -37.39 -20.98 -47.75
CA PRO A 2 -35.96 -21.11 -47.42
C PRO A 2 -35.42 -19.97 -46.52
N ALA A 3 -34.26 -20.24 -45.89
CA ALA A 3 -33.58 -19.51 -44.80
C ALA A 3 -32.98 -18.13 -45.17
N PRO A 4 -32.38 -17.44 -44.17
CA PRO A 4 -31.07 -16.86 -44.41
C PRO A 4 -29.97 -17.47 -43.51
N LYS A 5 -28.89 -17.85 -44.19
CA LYS A 5 -27.57 -18.21 -43.68
C LYS A 5 -26.85 -16.95 -43.23
N ILE A 6 -26.14 -16.98 -42.09
CA ILE A 6 -24.87 -16.24 -41.92
C ILE A 6 -23.88 -17.15 -41.20
N ALA A 7 -22.64 -17.07 -41.67
CA ALA A 7 -21.61 -18.09 -41.64
C ALA A 7 -20.89 -18.28 -40.30
N ARG A 8 -20.42 -19.52 -40.11
CA ARG A 8 -19.35 -19.93 -39.18
C ARG A 8 -18.04 -19.21 -39.51
N VAL A 9 -17.24 -18.91 -38.49
CA VAL A 9 -15.80 -19.21 -38.46
C VAL A 9 -15.43 -19.70 -37.04
N PRO A 10 -14.51 -20.67 -36.90
CA PRO A 10 -14.50 -21.64 -35.80
C PRO A 10 -13.27 -21.54 -34.88
N GLY A 11 -13.31 -22.35 -33.83
CA GLY A 11 -12.11 -22.91 -33.20
C GLY A 11 -11.89 -22.37 -31.78
N SER A 12 -11.69 -23.17 -30.75
CA SER A 12 -11.60 -24.62 -30.70
C SER A 12 -11.87 -25.08 -29.26
N GLN A 13 -12.52 -26.25 -29.20
CA GLN A 13 -12.42 -27.32 -28.20
C GLN A 13 -11.13 -27.32 -27.37
N ALA A 14 -11.03 -27.89 -26.17
CA ALA A 14 -11.87 -28.72 -25.32
C ALA A 14 -11.04 -28.96 -24.04
N GLY A 15 -11.65 -29.52 -23.01
CA GLY A 15 -10.89 -30.43 -22.14
C GLY A 15 -11.04 -30.20 -20.65
N ALA A 16 -11.81 -31.11 -20.05
CA ALA A 16 -11.47 -31.83 -18.83
C ALA A 16 -11.23 -31.03 -17.54
N ARG A 17 -12.21 -31.19 -16.63
CA ARG A 17 -12.05 -30.98 -15.19
C ARG A 17 -10.84 -31.78 -14.67
N LYS A 18 -9.81 -31.08 -14.19
CA LYS A 18 -8.76 -31.63 -13.34
C LYS A 18 -8.91 -31.00 -11.95
N LYS A 19 -9.25 -31.83 -10.96
CA LYS A 19 -9.07 -31.48 -9.54
C LYS A 19 -7.56 -31.51 -9.27
N VAL A 20 -6.97 -30.40 -8.88
CA VAL A 20 -5.56 -30.30 -8.47
C VAL A 20 -5.44 -29.45 -7.20
N HIS A 21 -4.83 -30.12 -6.23
CA HIS A 21 -4.28 -29.78 -4.92
C HIS A 21 -4.15 -28.31 -4.47
N ALA A 22 -4.41 -28.12 -3.18
CA ALA A 22 -3.96 -26.98 -2.39
C ALA A 22 -2.46 -26.72 -2.61
N GLY A 23 -2.10 -25.48 -2.93
CA GLY A 23 -0.71 -25.07 -3.13
C GLY A 23 -0.42 -24.49 -4.52
N ALA A 24 -1.14 -23.45 -4.90
CA ALA A 24 -0.68 -22.49 -5.91
C ALA A 24 -1.16 -21.12 -5.45
N TYR A 25 -0.32 -20.41 -4.69
CA TYR A 25 -0.45 -18.96 -4.59
C TYR A 25 -0.24 -18.45 -6.01
N THR A 26 -1.35 -18.21 -6.70
CA THR A 26 -1.34 -17.32 -7.85
C THR A 26 -0.80 -16.02 -7.27
N LEU A 27 0.43 -15.68 -7.66
CA LEU A 27 0.94 -14.32 -7.53
C LEU A 27 -0.19 -13.43 -8.02
N ASP A 28 -0.85 -12.73 -7.09
CA ASP A 28 -1.86 -11.75 -7.43
C ASP A 28 -1.14 -10.75 -8.32
N GLU A 29 -1.54 -10.68 -9.59
CA GLU A 29 -1.00 -9.81 -10.65
C GLU A 29 -1.26 -8.31 -10.36
N ALA A 30 -1.41 -7.95 -9.08
CA ALA A 30 -1.79 -6.64 -8.58
C ALA A 30 -0.64 -5.87 -7.91
N PHE A 31 0.58 -6.40 -7.85
CA PHE A 31 1.76 -5.55 -7.63
C PHE A 31 2.13 -4.85 -8.94
N ASN A 32 1.30 -3.89 -9.32
CA ASN A 32 1.61 -3.01 -10.44
C ASN A 32 2.55 -1.92 -9.91
N GLU A 33 3.82 -1.93 -10.33
CA GLU A 33 4.78 -0.86 -10.00
C GLU A 33 4.25 0.53 -10.41
N GLU A 34 3.32 0.59 -11.36
CA GLU A 34 2.62 1.82 -11.77
C GLU A 34 1.54 2.32 -10.79
N ALA A 35 1.13 1.52 -9.79
CA ALA A 35 0.00 1.84 -8.91
C ALA A 35 0.38 2.54 -7.59
N HIS A 36 1.67 2.69 -7.31
CA HIS A 36 2.15 3.21 -6.02
C HIS A 36 3.17 4.32 -6.23
N ASP A 37 2.74 5.56 -6.00
CA ASP A 37 3.64 6.70 -6.00
C ASP A 37 4.13 6.97 -4.58
N LEU A 38 5.09 6.15 -4.14
CA LEU A 38 5.58 6.13 -2.77
C LEU A 38 6.63 7.20 -2.55
N GLY A 39 6.41 8.07 -1.57
CA GLY A 39 7.44 8.96 -1.08
C GLY A 39 8.57 8.21 -0.36
N PRO A 40 9.71 8.88 -0.15
CA PRO A 40 10.80 8.32 0.63
C PRO A 40 10.38 8.07 2.09
N TRP A 41 10.99 7.05 2.70
CA TRP A 41 10.86 6.80 4.14
C TRP A 41 11.41 7.97 4.96
N ILE A 42 10.60 8.44 5.91
CA ILE A 42 10.98 9.44 6.89
C ILE A 42 11.26 8.72 8.20
N GLU A 43 12.53 8.73 8.60
CA GLU A 43 12.93 8.17 9.89
C GLU A 43 12.50 9.07 11.05
N THR A 44 12.14 8.43 12.16
CA THR A 44 11.73 9.10 13.39
C THR A 44 12.52 8.59 14.59
N PRO A 45 13.86 8.77 14.62
CA PRO A 45 14.73 8.21 15.67
C PRO A 45 14.32 8.61 17.10
N LYS A 46 13.68 9.77 17.26
CA LYS A 46 13.23 10.30 18.56
C LYS A 46 11.84 9.79 18.99
N SER A 47 11.09 9.13 18.12
CA SER A 47 9.79 8.55 18.47
C SER A 47 10.02 7.23 19.20
N SER A 48 9.34 6.99 20.32
CA SER A 48 9.49 5.72 21.07
C SER A 48 8.74 4.54 20.45
N ARG A 49 7.76 4.78 19.58
CA ARG A 49 6.90 3.72 19.01
C ARG A 49 7.00 3.61 17.49
N VAL A 50 7.20 4.72 16.81
CA VAL A 50 7.29 4.76 15.34
C VAL A 50 8.76 4.73 14.97
N GLU A 51 9.12 3.85 14.05
CA GLU A 51 10.47 3.78 13.49
C GLU A 51 10.58 4.73 12.31
N SER A 52 9.76 4.49 11.30
CA SER A 52 9.72 5.28 10.07
C SER A 52 8.31 5.27 9.45
N PHE A 53 8.04 6.24 8.60
CA PHE A 53 6.77 6.36 7.89
C PHE A 53 6.97 7.01 6.52
N ARG A 54 6.11 6.69 5.54
CA ARG A 54 6.09 7.33 4.21
C ARG A 54 4.67 7.51 3.72
N TYR A 55 4.51 8.32 2.67
CA TYR A 55 3.21 8.61 2.06
C TYR A 55 3.12 7.99 0.67
N ASP A 56 1.98 7.38 0.38
CA ASP A 56 1.58 6.99 -0.97
C ASP A 56 0.72 8.11 -1.56
N TYR A 57 1.27 8.81 -2.55
CA TYR A 57 0.61 9.93 -3.21
C TYR A 57 -0.48 9.51 -4.18
N HIS A 58 -0.45 8.26 -4.67
CA HIS A 58 -1.47 7.73 -5.56
C HIS A 58 -2.71 7.29 -4.76
N ASN A 59 -2.49 6.52 -3.68
CA ASN A 59 -3.57 5.91 -2.90
C ASN A 59 -4.02 6.76 -1.71
N ASN A 60 -3.43 7.94 -1.49
CA ASN A 60 -3.63 8.77 -0.30
C ASN A 60 -3.53 7.95 0.99
N ALA A 61 -2.41 7.27 1.15
CA ALA A 61 -2.21 6.34 2.26
C ALA A 61 -0.90 6.62 2.99
N VAL A 62 -0.86 6.35 4.29
CA VAL A 62 0.36 6.44 5.10
C VAL A 62 0.84 5.05 5.45
N GLN A 63 2.04 4.72 4.99
CA GLN A 63 2.74 3.49 5.35
C GLN A 63 3.60 3.73 6.57
N MET A 64 3.55 2.84 7.55
CA MET A 64 4.17 3.06 8.85
C MET A 64 4.82 1.80 9.41
N ARG A 65 6.08 1.94 9.81
CA ARG A 65 6.86 0.92 10.52
C ARG A 65 6.92 1.28 11.99
N TRP A 66 6.59 0.30 12.82
CA TRP A 66 6.62 0.43 14.26
C TRP A 66 7.92 -0.15 14.82
N ARG A 67 8.39 0.39 15.94
CA ARG A 67 9.51 -0.16 16.67
C ARG A 67 9.16 -1.52 17.28
N ASP A 68 10.19 -2.17 17.82
CA ASP A 68 10.10 -3.44 18.55
C ASP A 68 9.66 -4.63 17.68
N GLY A 69 9.92 -4.58 16.38
CA GLY A 69 9.56 -5.65 15.44
C GLY A 69 8.06 -5.81 15.25
N GLY A 70 7.28 -4.78 15.61
CA GLY A 70 5.84 -4.76 15.40
C GLY A 70 5.48 -4.80 13.91
N PRO A 71 4.31 -5.36 13.55
CA PRO A 71 3.86 -5.39 12.16
C PRO A 71 3.76 -3.97 11.58
N ALA A 72 4.18 -3.79 10.33
CA ALA A 72 3.96 -2.55 9.59
C ALA A 72 2.49 -2.43 9.16
N TYR A 73 1.98 -1.20 9.08
CA TYR A 73 0.59 -0.91 8.73
C TYR A 73 0.48 0.16 7.65
N ILE A 74 -0.61 0.09 6.91
CA ILE A 74 -1.04 1.10 5.95
C ILE A 74 -2.33 1.72 6.46
N TYR A 75 -2.31 3.03 6.68
CA TYR A 75 -3.49 3.84 6.96
C TYR A 75 -4.04 4.36 5.64
N LEU A 76 -5.30 4.04 5.36
CA LEU A 76 -5.96 4.34 4.10
C LEU A 76 -6.66 5.69 4.17
N GLU A 77 -6.85 6.32 3.01
CA GLU A 77 -7.62 7.57 2.86
C GLU A 77 -7.09 8.75 3.68
N VAL A 78 -5.82 8.72 4.08
CA VAL A 78 -5.18 9.80 4.82
C VAL A 78 -4.81 10.91 3.85
N PRO A 79 -5.40 12.11 3.93
CA PRO A 79 -5.02 13.22 3.06
C PRO A 79 -3.58 13.67 3.33
N TYR A 80 -2.95 14.26 2.32
CA TYR A 80 -1.55 14.70 2.41
C TYR A 80 -1.29 15.69 3.57
N GLU A 81 -2.26 16.55 3.91
CA GLU A 81 -2.17 17.42 5.09
C GLU A 81 -2.12 16.63 6.41
N GLY A 82 -2.84 15.51 6.48
CA GLY A 82 -2.74 14.55 7.59
C GLY A 82 -1.33 13.99 7.74
N PHE A 83 -0.72 13.55 6.64
CA PHE A 83 0.68 13.12 6.61
C PHE A 83 1.66 14.23 7.00
N ARG A 84 1.48 15.44 6.46
CA ARG A 84 2.33 16.60 6.76
C ARG A 84 2.23 17.02 8.23
N SER A 85 1.04 16.94 8.82
CA SER A 85 0.81 17.19 10.24
C SER A 85 1.51 16.14 11.11
N LEU A 86 1.43 14.85 10.74
CA LEU A 86 2.16 13.77 11.39
C LEU A 86 3.67 14.01 11.36
N ALA A 87 4.23 14.37 10.20
CA ALA A 87 5.66 14.66 10.07
C ALA A 87 6.14 15.78 11.01
N ARG A 88 5.30 16.78 11.25
CA ARG A 88 5.58 17.94 12.11
C ARG A 88 5.23 17.73 13.58
N ALA A 89 4.46 16.71 13.92
CA ALA A 89 4.02 16.46 15.29
C ALA A 89 5.20 16.16 16.22
N ALA A 90 5.20 16.76 17.41
CA ALA A 90 6.24 16.53 18.42
C ALA A 90 6.21 15.09 18.96
N SER A 91 5.02 14.52 19.15
CA SER A 91 4.82 13.13 19.54
C SER A 91 4.03 12.40 18.45
N LYS A 92 4.71 11.52 17.70
CA LYS A 92 4.12 10.74 16.61
C LYS A 92 3.01 9.83 17.11
N GLY A 93 3.28 9.08 18.19
CA GLY A 93 2.30 8.17 18.78
C GLY A 93 1.04 8.88 19.26
N ARG A 94 1.17 10.05 19.91
CA ARG A 94 0.01 10.83 20.32
C ARG A 94 -0.78 11.33 19.12
N HIS A 95 -0.10 11.80 18.08
CA HIS A 95 -0.76 12.29 16.87
C HIS A 95 -1.49 11.18 16.11
N ILE A 96 -0.92 9.98 16.05
CA ILE A 96 -1.59 8.81 15.44
C ILE A 96 -2.88 8.51 16.20
N ASN A 97 -2.81 8.38 17.52
CA ASN A 97 -3.98 8.08 18.35
C ASN A 97 -5.05 9.18 18.33
N SER A 98 -4.70 10.43 18.02
CA SER A 98 -5.68 11.52 17.96
C SER A 98 -6.23 11.77 16.56
N SER A 99 -5.39 11.61 15.55
CA SER A 99 -5.64 12.10 14.19
C SER A 99 -5.83 10.98 13.19
N LEU A 100 -5.27 9.80 13.43
CA LEU A 100 -5.37 8.64 12.54
C LEU A 100 -6.33 7.55 13.04
N ASP A 101 -6.90 7.71 14.24
CA ASP A 101 -7.79 6.73 14.87
C ASP A 101 -9.09 6.49 14.07
N ASN A 102 -9.55 7.50 13.33
CA ASN A 102 -10.76 7.42 12.50
C ASN A 102 -10.51 6.85 11.10
N PHE A 103 -9.25 6.58 10.73
CA PHE A 103 -8.92 6.08 9.40
C PHE A 103 -8.85 4.56 9.40
N GLY A 104 -9.36 3.95 8.33
CA GLY A 104 -9.19 2.52 8.11
C GLY A 104 -7.70 2.20 8.01
N TYR A 105 -7.28 1.12 8.68
CA TYR A 105 -5.92 0.65 8.57
C TYR A 105 -5.89 -0.86 8.31
N ARG A 106 -4.86 -1.30 7.60
CA ARG A 106 -4.58 -2.72 7.38
C ARG A 106 -3.11 -3.03 7.59
N ARG A 107 -2.83 -4.30 7.85
CA ARG A 107 -1.45 -4.78 7.91
C ARG A 107 -0.82 -4.70 6.52
N MET A 108 0.43 -4.27 6.49
CA MET A 108 1.26 -4.22 5.29
C MET A 108 1.75 -5.62 4.94
N THR A 109 1.79 -5.97 3.65
CA THR A 109 2.45 -7.18 3.19
C THR A 109 3.96 -6.97 3.10
N PRO A 110 4.79 -8.03 3.15
CA PRO A 110 6.25 -7.88 3.00
C PRO A 110 6.66 -7.22 1.67
N GLU A 111 5.88 -7.43 0.61
CA GLU A 111 6.11 -6.85 -0.72
C GLU A 111 5.90 -5.33 -0.71
N GLU A 112 4.80 -4.86 -0.10
CA GLU A 112 4.51 -3.43 0.04
C GLU A 112 5.55 -2.70 0.90
N GLU A 113 6.10 -3.40 1.89
CA GLU A 113 7.14 -2.86 2.75
C GLU A 113 8.46 -2.66 2.00
N GLN A 114 8.79 -3.57 1.09
CA GLN A 114 9.98 -3.53 0.25
C GLN A 114 9.80 -2.72 -1.03
N ALA A 115 8.58 -2.25 -1.31
CA ALA A 115 8.27 -1.49 -2.51
C ALA A 115 9.21 -0.27 -2.66
N PRO A 116 9.75 -0.05 -3.87
CA PRO A 116 10.69 1.04 -4.12
C PRO A 116 10.03 2.39 -3.85
N SER A 117 10.81 3.33 -3.33
CA SER A 117 10.34 4.71 -3.14
C SER A 117 10.67 5.53 -4.38
N ASN A 118 9.73 6.38 -4.80
CA ASN A 118 9.94 7.36 -5.84
C ASN A 118 10.88 8.47 -5.34
N ALA A 119 12.10 8.52 -5.90
CA ALA A 119 13.13 9.48 -5.53
C ALA A 119 12.77 10.93 -5.91
N GLU A 120 11.86 11.13 -6.87
CA GLU A 120 11.41 12.46 -7.28
C GLU A 120 10.51 13.13 -6.22
N ARG A 121 9.91 12.33 -5.33
CA ARG A 121 9.09 12.83 -4.22
C ARG A 121 9.97 13.37 -3.11
N LYS A 122 9.84 14.68 -2.81
CA LYS A 122 10.60 15.33 -1.74
C LYS A 122 10.23 14.76 -0.37
N ALA A 123 11.23 14.28 0.37
CA ALA A 123 11.08 13.92 1.77
C ALA A 123 10.72 15.16 2.60
N ILE A 124 9.65 15.06 3.40
CA ILE A 124 9.39 16.04 4.45
C ILE A 124 10.27 15.69 5.64
N THR A 125 11.14 16.60 6.09
CA THR A 125 11.94 16.37 7.29
C THR A 125 11.06 16.42 8.53
N SER A 126 11.16 15.39 9.39
CA SER A 126 10.42 15.35 10.64
C SER A 126 10.99 16.39 11.62
N ARG A 127 10.15 17.32 12.09
CA ARG A 127 10.54 18.29 13.13
C ARG A 127 10.15 17.73 14.49
N VAL A 128 11.12 17.18 15.22
CA VAL A 128 10.99 16.93 16.65
C VAL A 128 12.01 17.84 17.35
N ARG A 129 11.53 18.97 17.90
CA ARG A 129 12.34 19.91 18.69
C ARG A 129 12.87 19.19 19.94
N VAL A 130 14.15 19.44 20.22
CA VAL A 130 14.86 19.06 21.45
C VAL A 130 14.35 19.94 22.60
#